data_AF-A0A3B9QF24-F1
#
_entry.id   AF-A0A3B9QF24-F1
#
_cell.length_a   1.000
_cell.length_b   1.000
_cell.length_c   1.000
_cell.angle_alpha   90.00
_cell.angle_beta   90.00
_cell.angle_gamma   90.00
#
_symmetry.space_group_name_H-M   'P 1'
#
loop_
_entity.id
_entity.type
_entity.pdbx_description
1 polymer ?
#
loop_
_entity_poly.entity_id
_entity_poly.type
_entity_poly.pdbx_seq_one_letter_code
_entity_poly.pdbx_strand_id
1 'polypeptide(L)'
;MTSKRRRKADALVVISWRDIPAQVLAVHGEGRETVMLPERFQNAIDRAAGVAGLTATDAYIEQWTRQEQTLEADFGAQVARTVAAIEAEYDGKALEQIVSNGGFNINAGTPAAEGRQLTNEKR
;
A
#
# COMPACT_ATOMS: atom_id res chain seq x y z
N MET A 1 -39.23 8.99 7.60
CA MET A 1 -38.17 8.64 6.63
C MET A 1 -36.94 8.23 7.41
N THR A 2 -36.89 6.98 7.84
CA THR A 2 -35.87 6.51 8.80
C THR A 2 -34.56 6.29 8.06
N SER A 3 -33.54 7.03 8.47
CA SER A 3 -32.21 7.06 7.88
C SER A 3 -31.70 5.66 7.61
N LYS A 4 -31.44 5.39 6.33
CA LYS A 4 -30.77 4.20 5.83
C LYS A 4 -29.40 4.16 6.51
N ARG A 5 -29.31 3.49 7.68
CA ARG A 5 -28.05 3.01 8.25
C ARG A 5 -27.39 2.27 7.09
N ARG A 6 -26.41 2.89 6.41
CA ARG A 6 -25.47 2.15 5.57
C ARG A 6 -24.94 1.09 6.52
N ARG A 7 -25.33 -0.18 6.34
CA ARG A 7 -24.55 -1.27 6.91
C ARG A 7 -23.13 -0.97 6.43
N LYS A 8 -22.18 -0.77 7.36
CA LYS A 8 -20.78 -0.72 6.99
C LYS A 8 -20.55 -2.00 6.19
N ALA A 9 -20.25 -1.86 4.91
CA ALA A 9 -19.96 -3.00 4.07
C ALA A 9 -18.68 -3.63 4.60
N ASP A 10 -18.63 -4.96 4.56
CA ASP A 10 -17.44 -5.70 4.90
C ASP A 10 -16.32 -5.35 3.92
N ALA A 11 -15.24 -4.76 4.42
CA ALA A 11 -14.17 -4.24 3.58
C ALA A 11 -12.81 -4.49 4.22
N LEU A 12 -11.88 -4.99 3.42
CA LEU A 12 -10.47 -5.08 3.76
C LEU A 12 -9.78 -3.80 3.31
N VAL A 13 -9.27 -3.02 4.25
CA VAL A 13 -8.63 -1.74 4.01
C VAL A 13 -7.13 -1.90 4.20
N VAL A 14 -6.37 -1.84 3.11
CA VAL A 14 -4.91 -1.77 3.17
C VAL A 14 -4.51 -0.30 3.16
N ILE A 15 -3.78 0.11 4.18
CA ILE A 15 -3.26 1.47 4.29
C ILE A 15 -1.79 1.43 3.90
N SER A 16 -1.48 2.17 2.85
CA SER A 16 -0.14 2.26 2.27
C SER A 16 0.27 3.72 2.17
N TRP A 17 1.54 3.97 2.39
CA TRP A 17 2.16 5.26 2.09
C TRP A 17 2.82 5.14 0.72
N ARG A 18 2.26 5.81 -0.30
CA ARG A 18 2.62 5.59 -1.71
C ARG A 18 2.53 4.10 -2.08
N ASP A 19 3.64 3.43 -2.40
CA ASP A 19 3.72 1.99 -2.67
C ASP A 19 4.17 1.14 -1.46
N ILE A 20 4.39 1.73 -0.28
CA ILE A 20 4.86 0.98 0.90
C ILE A 20 3.66 0.68 1.82
N PRO A 21 3.26 -0.59 1.98
CA PRO A 21 2.16 -0.96 2.87
C PRO A 21 2.58 -0.80 4.33
N ALA A 22 1.69 -0.23 5.16
CA ALA A 22 1.97 0.09 6.56
C ALA A 22 1.10 -0.71 7.54
N GLN A 23 -0.18 -0.89 7.20
CA GLN A 23 -1.14 -1.59 8.06
C GLN A 23 -2.30 -2.14 7.22
N VAL A 24 -2.88 -3.23 7.68
CA VAL A 24 -4.07 -3.86 7.10
C VAL A 24 -5.19 -3.82 8.13
N LEU A 25 -6.36 -3.35 7.72
CA LEU A 25 -7.55 -3.18 8.55
C LEU A 25 -8.72 -3.91 7.92
N ALA A 26 -9.22 -4.98 8.54
CA ALA A 26 -10.50 -5.57 8.16
C ALA A 26 -11.64 -4.90 8.94
N VAL A 27 -12.69 -4.48 8.24
CA VAL A 27 -13.93 -3.97 8.82
C VAL A 27 -15.02 -4.98 8.51
N HIS A 28 -15.61 -5.60 9.53
CA HIS A 28 -16.67 -6.59 9.39
C HIS A 28 -17.86 -6.25 10.30
N GLY A 29 -19.00 -5.87 9.73
CA GLY A 29 -20.18 -5.44 10.50
C GLY A 29 -19.87 -4.35 11.54
N GLU A 30 -19.90 -4.70 12.84
CA GLU A 30 -19.52 -3.83 13.97
C GLU A 30 -18.08 -4.03 14.47
N GLY A 31 -17.41 -5.10 14.01
CA GLY A 31 -16.03 -5.42 14.34
C GLY A 31 -15.01 -4.76 13.41
N ARG A 32 -13.81 -4.54 13.94
CA ARG A 32 -12.63 -4.16 13.14
C ARG A 32 -11.39 -4.89 13.66
N GLU A 33 -10.58 -5.37 12.75
CA GLU A 33 -9.31 -6.02 13.03
C GLU A 33 -8.21 -5.22 12.34
N THR A 34 -7.24 -4.73 13.11
CA THR A 34 -6.09 -3.99 12.58
C THR A 34 -4.84 -4.80 12.83
N VAL A 35 -4.09 -5.06 11.77
CA VAL A 35 -2.78 -5.69 11.84
C VAL A 35 -1.74 -4.70 11.33
N MET A 36 -0.79 -4.39 12.20
CA MET A 36 0.34 -3.51 11.88
C MET A 36 1.46 -4.34 11.27
N LEU A 37 2.06 -3.85 10.18
CA LEU A 37 3.22 -4.50 9.57
C LEU A 37 4.49 -4.27 10.42
N PRO A 38 5.52 -5.11 10.27
CA PRO A 38 6.76 -4.97 11.05
C PRO A 38 7.47 -3.63 10.82
N GLU A 39 8.35 -3.27 11.75
CA GLU A 39 9.09 -1.99 11.75
C GLU A 39 9.87 -1.72 10.45
N ARG A 40 10.27 -2.76 9.71
CA ARG A 40 10.95 -2.63 8.41
C ARG A 40 10.18 -1.75 7.43
N PHE A 41 8.85 -1.83 7.44
CA PHE A 41 7.99 -1.01 6.58
C PHE A 41 7.96 0.44 7.03
N GLN A 42 7.89 0.67 8.35
CA GLN A 42 7.92 2.03 8.92
C GLN A 42 9.26 2.72 8.62
N ASN A 43 10.37 2.01 8.81
CA ASN A 43 11.71 2.50 8.49
C ASN A 43 11.86 2.79 6.98
N ALA A 44 11.25 1.97 6.12
CA ALA A 44 11.23 2.24 4.68
C ALA A 44 10.44 3.52 4.36
N ILE A 45 9.27 3.73 4.96
CA ILE A 45 8.47 4.94 4.76
C ILE A 45 9.25 6.20 5.14
N ASP A 46 9.88 6.21 6.31
CA ASP A 46 10.69 7.35 6.78
C ASP A 46 11.85 7.67 5.80
N ARG A 47 12.60 6.65 5.41
CA ARG A 47 13.70 6.82 4.44
C ARG A 47 13.18 7.28 3.08
N ALA A 48 12.06 6.75 2.62
CA ALA A 48 11.44 7.12 1.34
C ALA A 48 10.93 8.56 1.36
N ALA A 49 10.34 9.02 2.47
CA ALA A 49 9.94 10.41 2.67
C ALA A 49 11.16 11.34 2.66
N GLY A 50 12.26 10.94 3.31
CA GLY A 50 13.54 11.64 3.26
C GLY A 50 14.09 11.76 1.84
N VAL A 51 14.11 10.66 1.06
CA VAL A 51 14.58 10.64 -0.34
C VAL A 51 13.69 11.49 -1.25
N ALA A 52 12.37 11.45 -1.06
CA ALA A 52 11.41 12.23 -1.84
C ALA A 52 11.38 13.72 -1.45
N GLY A 53 12.04 14.11 -0.36
CA GLY A 53 11.92 15.45 0.21
C GLY A 53 10.53 15.76 0.78
N LEU A 54 9.71 14.74 1.04
CA LEU A 54 8.37 14.86 1.62
C LEU A 54 8.44 14.81 3.15
N THR A 55 9.34 15.61 3.72
CA THR A 55 9.53 15.73 5.17
C THR A 55 8.60 16.76 5.80
N ALA A 56 7.90 17.55 4.98
CA ALA A 56 6.82 18.42 5.45
C ALA A 56 5.65 17.56 5.93
N THR A 57 5.19 17.81 7.16
CA THR A 57 4.15 17.02 7.83
C THR A 57 2.89 16.85 6.98
N ASP A 58 2.43 17.91 6.32
CA ASP A 58 1.26 17.86 5.44
C ASP A 58 1.51 16.98 4.21
N ALA A 59 2.61 17.21 3.48
CA ALA A 59 2.94 16.44 2.28
C ALA A 59 3.14 14.95 2.58
N TYR A 60 3.69 14.61 3.76
CA TYR A 60 3.81 13.25 4.25
C TYR A 60 2.44 12.60 4.53
N ILE A 61 1.53 13.32 5.20
CA ILE A 61 0.18 12.84 5.53
C ILE A 61 -0.68 12.70 4.27
N GLU A 62 -0.49 13.56 3.27
CA GLU A 62 -1.25 13.53 2.02
C GLU A 62 -0.94 12.32 1.12
N GLN A 63 0.24 11.71 1.27
CA GLN A 63 0.60 10.51 0.49
C GLN A 63 -0.01 9.21 1.02
N TRP A 64 -0.70 9.26 2.17
CA TRP A 64 -1.36 8.08 2.72
C TRP A 64 -2.57 7.70 1.87
N THR A 65 -2.49 6.54 1.25
CA THR A 65 -3.56 5.96 0.45
C THR A 65 -4.16 4.78 1.19
N ARG A 66 -5.49 4.69 1.12
CA ARG A 66 -6.24 3.54 1.63
C ARG A 66 -6.88 2.82 0.46
N GLN A 67 -6.64 1.53 0.35
CA GLN A 67 -7.24 0.69 -0.68
C GLN A 67 -8.24 -0.24 -0.02
N GLU A 68 -9.51 -0.05 -0.37
CA GLU A 68 -10.61 -0.88 0.08
C GLU A 68 -10.77 -2.05 -0.90
N GLN A 69 -10.78 -3.26 -0.36
CA GLN A 69 -10.92 -4.51 -1.09
C GLN A 69 -12.09 -5.32 -0.51
N THR A 70 -12.57 -6.28 -1.29
CA THR A 70 -13.64 -7.19 -0.88
C THR A 70 -13.17 -8.04 0.29
N LEU A 71 -13.85 -7.93 1.43
CA LEU A 71 -13.62 -8.80 2.56
C LEU A 71 -14.22 -10.18 2.29
N GLU A 72 -13.43 -11.23 2.49
CA GLU A 72 -13.89 -12.61 2.40
C GLU A 72 -14.59 -13.06 3.70
N ALA A 73 -15.30 -14.21 3.63
CA ALA A 73 -16.00 -14.77 4.79
C ALA A 73 -15.07 -15.06 5.98
N ASP A 74 -13.84 -15.52 5.70
CA ASP A 74 -12.78 -15.75 6.67
C ASP A 74 -11.86 -14.53 6.80
N PHE A 75 -12.41 -13.40 7.27
CA PHE A 75 -11.67 -12.13 7.35
C PHE A 75 -10.36 -12.23 8.14
N GLY A 76 -10.33 -12.94 9.27
CA GLY A 76 -9.11 -13.06 10.08
C GLY A 76 -8.01 -13.83 9.36
N ALA A 77 -8.38 -14.91 8.65
CA ALA A 77 -7.44 -15.65 7.82
C ALA A 77 -7.02 -14.83 6.58
N GLN A 78 -7.93 -14.06 5.99
CA GLN A 78 -7.65 -13.18 4.87
C GLN A 78 -6.62 -12.11 5.27
N VAL A 79 -6.84 -11.41 6.39
CA VAL A 79 -5.89 -10.41 6.92
C VAL A 79 -4.52 -11.03 7.15
N ALA A 80 -4.45 -12.18 7.83
CA ALA A 80 -3.19 -12.86 8.10
C ALA A 80 -2.46 -13.27 6.81
N ARG A 81 -3.20 -13.78 5.80
CA ARG A 81 -2.63 -14.12 4.49
C ARG A 81 -2.17 -12.89 3.73
N THR A 82 -2.94 -11.80 3.73
CA THR A 82 -2.57 -10.53 3.09
C THR A 82 -1.31 -9.96 3.72
N VAL A 83 -1.22 -9.94 5.05
CA VAL A 83 -0.02 -9.51 5.77
C VAL A 83 1.17 -10.39 5.40
N ALA A 84 1.03 -11.73 5.49
CA ALA A 84 2.11 -12.64 5.13
C ALA A 84 2.54 -12.51 3.65
N ALA A 85 1.59 -12.28 2.74
CA ALA A 85 1.87 -12.06 1.32
C ALA A 85 2.64 -10.75 1.10
N ILE A 86 2.21 -9.65 1.72
CA ILE A 86 2.94 -8.38 1.72
C ILE A 86 4.34 -8.56 2.30
N GLU A 87 4.46 -9.25 3.43
CA GLU A 87 5.74 -9.50 4.07
C GLU A 87 6.73 -10.31 3.23
N ALA A 88 6.20 -11.19 2.38
CA ALA A 88 6.97 -12.02 1.45
C ALA A 88 7.28 -11.30 0.12
N GLU A 89 6.36 -10.48 -0.38
CA GLU A 89 6.53 -9.68 -1.61
C GLU A 89 7.52 -8.53 -1.39
N TYR A 90 7.41 -7.85 -0.24
CA TYR A 90 8.26 -6.73 0.14
C TYR A 90 9.44 -7.21 0.99
N ASP A 91 10.36 -7.94 0.33
CA ASP A 91 11.66 -8.27 0.91
C ASP A 91 12.51 -7.00 1.15
N GLY A 92 13.53 -7.10 2.01
CA GLY A 92 14.43 -5.97 2.32
C GLY A 92 15.00 -5.31 1.06
N LYS A 93 15.41 -6.09 0.05
CA LYS A 93 15.93 -5.54 -1.20
C LYS A 93 14.87 -4.79 -2.00
N ALA A 94 13.63 -5.28 -2.02
CA ALA A 94 12.51 -4.62 -2.72
C ALA A 94 12.15 -3.29 -2.03
N LEU A 95 12.09 -3.30 -0.69
CA LEU A 95 11.87 -2.08 0.10
C LEU A 95 12.96 -1.04 -0.17
N GLU A 96 14.23 -1.43 -0.20
CA GLU A 96 15.33 -0.49 -0.51
C GLU A 96 15.22 0.14 -1.90
N GLN A 97 14.73 -0.60 -2.90
CA GLN A 97 14.47 -0.04 -4.24
C GLN A 97 13.33 0.99 -4.18
N ILE A 98 12.23 0.66 -3.51
CA ILE A 98 11.08 1.57 -3.36
C ILE A 98 11.51 2.85 -2.61
N VAL A 99 12.31 2.71 -1.55
CA VAL A 99 12.89 3.81 -0.79
C VAL A 99 13.77 4.71 -1.65
N SER A 100 14.67 4.12 -2.42
CA SER A 100 15.56 4.85 -3.34
C SER A 100 14.78 5.64 -4.40
N ASN A 101 13.56 5.18 -4.72
CA ASN A 101 12.63 5.83 -5.63
C ASN A 101 11.65 6.79 -4.94
N GLY A 102 11.90 7.14 -3.68
CA GLY A 102 11.05 8.05 -2.92
C GLY A 102 9.70 7.45 -2.52
N GLY A 103 9.56 6.13 -2.51
CA GLY A 103 8.34 5.43 -2.12
C GLY A 103 7.50 4.91 -3.29
N PHE A 104 8.07 4.82 -4.50
CA PHE A 104 7.40 4.23 -5.66
C PHE A 104 8.00 2.90 -6.08
N ASN A 105 7.14 1.89 -6.26
CA ASN A 105 7.56 0.60 -6.78
C ASN A 105 7.58 0.59 -8.31
N ILE A 106 8.71 0.98 -8.89
CA ILE A 106 8.90 0.95 -10.36
C ILE A 106 8.92 -0.47 -10.95
N ASN A 107 9.06 -1.51 -10.11
CA ASN A 107 9.04 -2.91 -10.55
C ASN A 107 7.64 -3.53 -10.51
N ALA A 108 6.65 -2.90 -9.86
CA ALA A 108 5.25 -3.37 -9.90
C ALA A 108 4.59 -3.21 -11.29
N GLY A 109 5.27 -2.54 -12.22
CA GLY A 109 4.75 -2.19 -13.55
C GLY A 109 5.51 -2.78 -14.73
N THR A 110 6.22 -3.91 -14.59
CA THR A 110 6.70 -4.65 -15.78
C THR A 110 6.10 -6.06 -15.82
N PRO A 111 4.91 -6.27 -16.43
CA PRO A 111 4.76 -7.48 -17.22
C PRO A 111 5.81 -7.38 -18.34
N ALA A 112 6.78 -8.30 -18.34
CA ALA A 112 7.73 -8.35 -19.44
C ALA A 112 6.98 -8.55 -20.77
N ALA A 113 7.42 -7.77 -21.79
CA ALA A 113 7.15 -7.89 -23.24
C ALA A 113 5.87 -7.16 -23.75
N GLU A 114 5.86 -6.29 -24.78
CA GLU A 114 6.79 -5.90 -25.85
C GLU A 114 6.46 -4.48 -26.37
N GLY A 115 7.43 -3.78 -26.98
CA GLY A 115 7.15 -2.54 -27.71
C GLY A 115 8.39 -1.68 -28.01
N ARG A 116 9.27 -2.18 -28.87
CA ARG A 116 10.39 -1.43 -29.45
C ARG A 116 9.85 -0.35 -30.42
N GLN A 117 10.63 0.74 -30.58
CA GLN A 117 10.51 1.88 -31.53
C GLN A 117 9.80 3.13 -30.97
N LEU A 118 10.26 4.37 -31.19
CA LEU A 118 11.34 4.91 -32.00
C LEU A 118 11.72 6.29 -31.42
N THR A 119 12.98 6.64 -31.64
CA THR A 119 13.65 7.92 -31.37
C THR A 119 12.81 9.15 -31.73
N ASN A 120 12.75 10.14 -30.84
CA ASN A 120 12.34 11.50 -31.22
C ASN A 120 13.57 12.42 -31.20
N GLU A 121 14.30 12.41 -32.32
CA GLU A 121 15.23 13.45 -32.71
C GLU A 121 14.43 14.58 -33.40
N LYS A 122 14.46 15.76 -32.78
CA LYS A 122 14.68 17.07 -33.42
C LYS A 122 13.77 17.50 -34.57
N ARG A 123 13.05 18.62 -34.37
CA ARG A 123 13.01 19.79 -35.27
C ARG A 123 12.35 20.98 -34.60
#